data_AF-A0A2N5A3W0-F1
#
_entry.id   AF-A0A2N5A3W0-F1
#
_cell.length_a   1.000
_cell.length_b   1.000
_cell.length_c   1.000
_cell.angle_alpha   90.00
_cell.angle_beta   90.00
_cell.angle_gamma   90.00
#
_symmetry.space_group_name_H-M   'P 1'
#
loop_
_entity.id
_entity.type
_entity.pdbx_description
1 polymer ?
#
loop_
_entity_poly.entity_id
_entity_poly.type
_entity_poly.pdbx_seq_one_letter_code
_entity_poly.pdbx_strand_id
1 'polypeptide(L)'
;MSTLEQKLTEMLTAPVEALGFELVGIEFIRGRTSTLRIYIDSEDGINVDDCADVSHQVSAVMDVEDPITVAYNLEVSSPGLD
;
A
#
# COMPACT_ATOMS: atom_id res chain seq x y z
N MET A 1 -1.80 16.42 2.22
CA MET A 1 -1.59 15.31 1.29
C MET A 1 -0.44 15.68 0.38
N SER A 2 0.65 14.94 0.45
CA SER A 2 1.82 15.17 -0.40
C SER A 2 1.54 14.62 -1.80
N THR A 3 2.08 15.25 -2.84
CA THR A 3 1.88 14.84 -4.25
C THR A 3 2.24 13.37 -4.52
N LEU A 4 3.23 12.84 -3.79
CA LEU A 4 3.64 11.44 -3.88
C LEU A 4 2.55 10.49 -3.36
N GLU A 5 1.97 10.79 -2.19
CA GLU A 5 0.95 9.94 -1.57
C GLU A 5 -0.28 9.84 -2.47
N GLN A 6 -0.74 10.96 -3.03
CA GLN A 6 -1.85 10.96 -3.99
C GLN A 6 -1.54 10.13 -5.23
N LYS A 7 -0.35 10.31 -5.82
CA LYS A 7 0.05 9.53 -7.00
C LYS A 7 0.07 8.03 -6.69
N LEU A 8 0.64 7.63 -5.55
CA LEU A 8 0.67 6.24 -5.12
C LEU A 8 -0.75 5.71 -4.88
N THR A 9 -1.63 6.51 -4.27
CA THR A 9 -3.02 6.11 -4.05
C THR A 9 -3.70 5.84 -5.39
N GLU A 10 -3.66 6.77 -6.34
CA GLU A 10 -4.29 6.58 -7.66
C GLU A 10 -3.72 5.38 -8.42
N MET A 11 -2.42 5.13 -8.33
CA MET A 11 -1.76 3.99 -8.97
C MET A 11 -2.12 2.65 -8.33
N LEU A 12 -2.26 2.63 -7.00
CA LEU A 12 -2.46 1.40 -6.22
C LEU A 12 -3.92 1.10 -5.94
N THR A 13 -4.84 2.07 -6.11
CA THR A 13 -6.28 1.86 -5.99
C THR A 13 -6.76 0.73 -6.92
N ALA A 14 -6.51 0.85 -8.23
CA ALA A 14 -6.96 -0.16 -9.19
C ALA A 14 -6.45 -1.59 -8.93
N PRO A 15 -5.14 -1.84 -8.67
CA PRO A 15 -4.67 -3.19 -8.39
C PRO A 15 -5.14 -3.74 -7.05
N VAL A 16 -5.39 -2.89 -6.04
CA VAL A 16 -5.94 -3.30 -4.74
C VAL A 16 -7.42 -3.67 -4.87
N GLU A 17 -8.21 -2.84 -5.57
CA GLU A 17 -9.62 -3.13 -5.88
C GLU A 17 -9.77 -4.39 -6.75
N ALA A 18 -8.82 -4.67 -7.65
CA ALA A 18 -8.82 -5.88 -8.45
C ALA A 18 -8.66 -7.16 -7.61
N LEU A 19 -8.08 -7.06 -6.41
CA LEU A 19 -7.98 -8.16 -5.45
C LEU A 19 -9.23 -8.27 -4.55
N GLY A 20 -10.16 -7.33 -4.64
CA GLY A 20 -11.37 -7.29 -3.80
C GLY A 20 -11.19 -6.52 -2.48
N PHE A 21 -10.16 -5.69 -2.37
CA PHE A 21 -9.88 -4.86 -1.20
C PHE A 21 -10.08 -3.37 -1.51
N GLU A 22 -10.41 -2.58 -0.50
CA GLU A 22 -10.49 -1.13 -0.59
C GLU A 22 -9.19 -0.49 -0.08
N LEU A 23 -8.61 0.42 -0.86
CA LEU A 23 -7.46 1.21 -0.42
C LEU A 23 -7.94 2.39 0.44
N VAL A 24 -7.79 2.27 1.76
CA VAL A 24 -8.21 3.29 2.73
C VAL A 24 -7.24 4.46 2.77
N GLY A 25 -5.94 4.20 2.61
CA GLY A 25 -4.94 5.24 2.69
C GLY A 25 -3.51 4.76 2.49
N ILE A 26 -2.62 5.71 2.23
CA ILE A 26 -1.19 5.48 2.08
C ILE A 26 -0.45 6.53 2.90
N GLU A 27 0.54 6.10 3.65
CA GLU A 27 1.40 6.95 4.46
C GLU A 27 2.87 6.69 4.12
N PHE A 28 3.60 7.75 3.76
CA PHE A 28 5.03 7.66 3.48
C PHE A 28 5.84 8.31 4.58
N ILE A 29 6.37 7.48 5.49
CA ILE A 29 7.12 7.89 6.65
C ILE A 29 8.59 8.01 6.28
N ARG A 30 9.10 9.25 6.19
CA ARG A 30 10.51 9.52 5.92
C ARG A 30 11.30 9.51 7.22
N GLY A 31 12.18 8.52 7.37
CA GLY A 31 13.04 8.37 8.54
C GLY A 31 14.45 7.94 8.16
N ARG A 32 15.14 7.30 9.11
CA ARG A 32 16.47 6.69 8.87
C ARG A 32 16.39 5.57 7.82
N THR A 33 15.27 4.86 7.85
CA THR A 33 14.77 4.00 6.76
C THR A 33 13.39 4.57 6.43
N SER A 34 13.10 4.79 5.14
CA SER A 34 11.77 5.23 4.75
C SER A 34 10.80 4.05 4.88
N THR A 35 9.55 4.29 5.23
CA THR A 35 8.53 3.24 5.28
C THR A 35 7.32 3.71 4.48
N LEU A 36 6.92 2.89 3.52
CA LEU A 36 5.66 3.07 2.79
C LEU A 36 4.63 2.15 3.43
N ARG A 37 3.68 2.75 4.14
CA ARG A 37 2.59 2.03 4.78
C ARG A 37 1.31 2.20 3.98
N ILE A 38 0.64 1.08 3.74
CA ILE A 38 -0.59 1.01 2.96
C ILE A 38 -1.68 0.43 3.85
N TYR A 39 -2.80 1.13 3.88
CA TYR A 39 -3.99 0.76 4.62
C TYR A 39 -5.03 0.20 3.67
N ILE A 40 -5.39 -1.07 3.88
CA ILE A 40 -6.43 -1.75 3.13
C ILE A 40 -7.57 -2.18 4.04
N ASP A 41 -8.77 -2.27 3.48
CA ASP A 41 -9.96 -2.74 4.17
C ASP A 41 -10.79 -3.66 3.28
N SER A 42 -11.67 -4.45 3.90
CA SER A 42 -12.58 -5.35 3.22
C SER A 42 -13.83 -5.54 4.06
N GLU A 43 -14.99 -5.66 3.42
CA GLU A 43 -16.25 -5.96 4.10
C GLU A 43 -16.22 -7.32 4.81
N ASP A 44 -15.45 -8.28 4.32
CA ASP A 44 -15.28 -9.63 4.91
C ASP A 44 -14.17 -9.69 5.97
N GLY A 45 -13.47 -8.56 6.20
CA GLY A 45 -12.28 -8.48 7.06
C GLY A 45 -10.98 -8.79 6.31
N ILE A 46 -9.86 -8.41 6.93
CA ILE A 46 -8.50 -8.58 6.37
C ILE A 46 -7.71 -9.55 7.24
N ASN A 47 -7.17 -10.60 6.64
CA ASN A 47 -6.23 -11.52 7.29
C ASN A 47 -4.78 -11.24 6.86
N VAL A 48 -3.84 -11.97 7.47
CA VAL A 48 -2.41 -11.84 7.18
C VAL A 48 -2.04 -12.26 5.75
N ASP A 49 -2.73 -13.27 5.19
CA ASP A 49 -2.54 -13.68 3.79
C ASP A 49 -3.00 -12.58 2.83
N ASP A 50 -4.13 -11.93 3.09
CA ASP A 50 -4.63 -10.82 2.27
C ASP A 50 -3.63 -9.66 2.23
N CYS A 51 -3.06 -9.31 3.38
CA CYS A 51 -1.98 -8.32 3.46
C CYS A 51 -0.74 -8.74 2.62
N ALA A 52 -0.42 -10.05 2.60
CA ALA A 52 0.71 -10.56 1.82
C ALA A 52 0.44 -10.51 0.31
N ASP A 53 -0.76 -10.89 -0.14
CA ASP A 53 -1.19 -10.81 -1.54
C ASP A 53 -1.17 -9.35 -2.04
N VAL A 54 -1.75 -8.44 -1.28
CA VAL A 54 -1.70 -7.00 -1.60
C VAL A 54 -0.27 -6.48 -1.63
N SER A 55 0.55 -6.85 -0.65
CA SER A 55 1.97 -6.45 -0.61
C SER A 55 2.72 -6.91 -1.87
N HIS A 56 2.49 -8.14 -2.32
CA HIS A 56 3.11 -8.67 -3.54
C HIS A 56 2.65 -7.90 -4.79
N GLN A 57 1.35 -7.68 -4.91
CA GLN A 57 0.76 -6.96 -6.04
C GLN A 57 1.25 -5.51 -6.11
N VAL A 58 1.24 -4.81 -4.98
CA VAL A 58 1.78 -3.45 -4.87
C VAL A 58 3.26 -3.44 -5.24
N SER A 59 4.05 -4.37 -4.69
CA SER A 59 5.48 -4.45 -4.99
C SER A 59 5.74 -4.62 -6.48
N ALA A 60 4.94 -5.40 -7.19
CA ALA A 60 5.07 -5.57 -8.63
C ALA A 60 4.79 -4.27 -9.41
N VAL A 61 3.74 -3.53 -9.03
CA VAL A 61 3.44 -2.23 -9.65
C VAL A 61 4.53 -1.21 -9.35
N MET A 62 5.05 -1.21 -8.13
CA MET A 62 6.13 -0.32 -7.73
C MET A 62 7.45 -0.62 -8.45
N ASP A 63 7.74 -1.88 -8.76
CA ASP A 63 8.93 -2.27 -9.53
C ASP A 63 8.84 -1.77 -10.99
N VAL A 64 7.63 -1.75 -11.56
CA VAL A 64 7.40 -1.28 -12.94
C VAL A 64 7.38 0.24 -13.04
N GLU A 65 6.65 0.92 -12.14
CA GLU A 65 6.47 2.37 -12.20
C GLU A 65 7.61 3.16 -11.52
N ASP A 66 8.38 2.49 -10.64
CA ASP A 66 9.46 3.02 -9.79
C ASP A 66 9.26 4.49 -9.32
N PRO A 67 8.15 4.81 -8.63
CA PRO A 67 7.85 6.19 -8.26
C PRO A 67 8.73 6.70 -7.09
N ILE A 68 9.39 5.81 -6.35
CA ILE A 68 10.19 6.12 -5.16
C ILE A 68 11.62 5.63 -5.36
N THR A 69 12.53 6.56 -5.64
CA THR A 69 13.95 6.27 -5.91
C THR A 69 14.80 6.04 -4.66
N VAL A 70 14.24 6.18 -3.46
CA VAL A 70 14.92 5.98 -2.19
C VAL A 70 14.58 4.61 -1.62
N ALA A 71 15.47 3.99 -0.86
CA ALA A 71 15.15 2.75 -0.18
C ALA A 71 14.03 2.96 0.85
N TYR A 72 13.00 2.10 0.79
CA TYR A 72 11.90 2.07 1.73
C TYR A 72 11.52 0.65 2.12
N ASN A 73 10.83 0.51 3.24
CA ASN A 73 10.18 -0.74 3.66
C ASN A 73 8.69 -0.67 3.30
N LEU A 74 8.16 -1.67 2.60
CA LEU A 74 6.74 -1.76 2.28
C LEU A 74 6.01 -2.46 3.43
N GLU A 75 4.99 -1.81 4.00
CA GLU A 75 4.11 -2.37 5.02
C GLU A 75 2.65 -2.29 4.54
N VAL A 76 1.93 -3.40 4.63
CA VAL A 76 0.48 -3.45 4.38
C VAL A 76 -0.21 -3.82 5.68
N SER A 77 -1.21 -3.04 6.06
CA SER A 77 -1.97 -3.22 7.30
C SER A 77 -3.43 -2.88 7.09
N SER A 78 -4.32 -3.43 7.91
CA SER A 78 -5.71 -2.95 7.98
C SER A 78 -5.87 -1.92 9.11
N PRO A 79 -6.79 -0.95 8.96
CA PRO A 79 -7.06 0.05 10.01
C PRO A 79 -7.84 -0.53 11.21
N GLY A 80 -8.49 -1.68 11.05
CA GLY A 80 -9.35 -2.32 12.05
C GLY A 80 -8.68 -3.35 12.97
N LEU A 81 -7.38 -3.63 12.78
CA LEU A 81 -6.59 -4.50 13.67
C LEU A 81 -5.87 -3.66 14.75
N ASP A 82 -6.62 -3.16 15.74
CA ASP A 82 -6.08 -2.75 17.05
C ASP A 82 -6.91 -3.38 18.18
#